data_AF-A0A9Q1DBM5-F1
#
_entry.id   AF-A0A9Q1DBM5-F1
#
_cell.length_a   1.000
_cell.length_b   1.000
_cell.length_c   1.000
_cell.angle_alpha   90.00
_cell.angle_beta   90.00
_cell.angle_gamma   90.00
#
_symmetry.space_group_name_H-M   'P 1'
#
loop_
_entity.id
_entity.type
_entity.pdbx_description
1 polymer ?
#
loop_
_entity_poly.entity_id
_entity_poly.type
_entity_poly.pdbx_seq_one_letter_code
_entity_poly.pdbx_strand_id
1 'polypeptide(L)'
;MLRLRCKAKNGTHMMQGLTLQSCVEELKSKVEELTGIPCDVQKIMVGFPPSSLDLRSGDSLQDYPIKSGDTLIVEEEKNKPRPQAKAAVPRAGAPPAKPHLEPGPTLARRVVPADNSCLFTSVFYAIEGGVYDPACAPEMRGLIAQIVASDPASYSEAVLGKSNEEYCAWIRRDDTWGGAIEVSILSKFYRCEICVVDTQTVRVDRFGEDAGYRKRVLLIYDGIHYDPLQREAPGSHAPPQTIFPAADDIILAQALELADEARRKRQFTDVNRFALRCMVCQTGLVGQAEAREHAKETGHTNFGEV
;
A
#
# COMPACT_ATOMS: atom_id res chain seq x y z
N MET A 1 -9.69 5.07 -19.88
CA MET A 1 -9.20 6.38 -19.41
C MET A 1 -7.89 6.19 -18.70
N LEU A 2 -6.92 7.08 -18.92
CA LEU A 2 -5.65 7.12 -18.21
C LEU A 2 -5.86 7.75 -16.84
N ARG A 3 -5.32 7.12 -15.80
CA ARG A 3 -5.22 7.70 -14.45
C ARG A 3 -3.76 8.07 -14.22
N LEU A 4 -3.42 9.35 -14.35
CA LEU A 4 -2.03 9.81 -14.25
C LEU A 4 -1.86 10.63 -12.97
N ARG A 5 -0.63 10.66 -12.44
CA ARG A 5 -0.23 11.59 -11.38
C ARG A 5 0.61 12.69 -12.01
N CYS A 6 0.32 13.94 -11.71
CA CYS A 6 1.06 15.11 -12.19
C CYS A 6 1.79 15.74 -11.01
N LYS A 7 3.12 15.61 -10.96
CA LYS A 7 3.96 16.17 -9.90
C LYS A 7 4.62 17.45 -10.38
N ALA A 8 4.31 18.57 -9.75
CA ALA A 8 4.90 19.87 -10.03
C ALA A 8 5.39 20.53 -8.73
N LYS A 9 5.98 21.73 -8.84
CA LYS A 9 6.48 22.49 -7.69
C LYS A 9 5.41 22.79 -6.63
N ASN A 10 4.15 22.91 -7.04
CA ASN A 10 3.01 23.20 -6.17
C ASN A 10 2.38 21.94 -5.54
N GLY A 11 2.94 20.74 -5.80
CA GLY A 11 2.46 19.48 -5.24
C GLY A 11 2.18 18.42 -6.30
N THR A 12 1.63 17.29 -5.85
CA THR A 12 1.19 16.19 -6.72
C THR A 12 -0.31 16.26 -6.90
N HIS A 13 -0.76 16.23 -8.15
CA HIS A 13 -2.15 16.33 -8.56
C HIS A 13 -2.59 15.06 -9.26
N MET A 14 -3.83 14.63 -9.03
CA MET A 14 -4.42 13.54 -9.80
C MET A 14 -4.95 14.08 -11.12
N MET A 15 -4.49 13.49 -12.22
CA MET A 15 -4.91 13.83 -13.57
C MET A 15 -5.85 12.76 -14.09
N GLN A 16 -7.10 13.16 -14.30
CA GLN A 16 -8.20 12.31 -14.77
C GLN A 16 -8.82 12.90 -16.03
N GLY A 17 -9.52 12.06 -16.80
CA GLY A 17 -10.27 12.47 -18.00
C GLY A 17 -9.50 12.34 -19.32
N LEU A 18 -8.19 12.05 -19.27
CA LEU A 18 -7.43 11.73 -20.47
C LEU A 18 -7.61 10.27 -20.87
N THR A 19 -7.45 9.99 -22.16
CA THR A 19 -7.42 8.63 -22.71
C THR A 19 -6.16 8.44 -23.54
N LEU A 20 -5.87 7.22 -23.98
CA LEU A 20 -4.78 7.00 -24.94
C LEU A 20 -5.04 7.71 -26.29
N GLN A 21 -6.30 8.00 -26.61
CA GLN A 21 -6.69 8.74 -27.81
C GLN A 21 -6.67 10.27 -27.61
N SER A 22 -6.47 10.74 -26.38
CA SER A 22 -6.37 12.18 -26.11
C SER A 22 -5.17 12.77 -26.84
N CYS A 23 -5.28 14.02 -27.29
CA CYS A 23 -4.18 14.68 -27.99
C CYS A 23 -3.17 15.31 -27.00
N VAL A 24 -2.00 15.70 -27.51
CA VAL A 24 -0.96 16.35 -26.70
C VAL A 24 -1.45 17.69 -26.12
N GLU A 25 -2.29 18.42 -26.83
CA GLU A 25 -2.85 19.70 -26.37
C GLU A 25 -3.80 19.53 -25.19
N GLU A 26 -4.61 18.47 -25.18
CA GLU A 26 -5.46 18.10 -24.04
C GLU A 26 -4.62 17.76 -22.80
N LEU A 27 -3.50 17.05 -22.96
CA LEU A 27 -2.56 16.78 -21.87
C LEU A 27 -1.96 18.08 -21.31
N LYS A 28 -1.45 18.96 -22.18
CA LYS A 28 -0.84 20.24 -21.75
C LYS A 28 -1.85 21.16 -21.06
N SER A 29 -3.07 21.23 -21.60
CA SER A 29 -4.17 22.00 -21.00
C SER A 29 -4.52 21.47 -19.61
N LYS A 30 -4.56 20.14 -19.44
CA LYS A 30 -4.81 19.51 -18.14
C LYS A 30 -3.66 19.74 -17.15
N VAL A 31 -2.42 19.76 -17.63
CA VAL A 31 -1.27 20.13 -16.81
C VAL A 31 -1.36 21.59 -16.36
N GLU A 32 -1.71 22.52 -17.24
CA GLU A 32 -1.86 23.94 -16.90
C GLU A 32 -2.98 24.15 -15.87
N GLU A 33 -4.13 23.50 -16.05
CA GLU A 33 -5.25 23.53 -15.10
C GLU A 33 -4.84 23.07 -13.69
N LEU A 34 -4.04 22.01 -13.59
CA LEU A 34 -3.64 21.41 -12.31
C LEU A 34 -2.45 22.13 -11.66
N THR A 35 -1.49 22.60 -12.46
CA THR A 35 -0.20 23.08 -11.96
C THR A 35 -0.06 24.60 -12.03
N GLY A 36 -0.89 25.27 -12.84
CA GLY A 36 -0.75 26.69 -13.16
C GLY A 36 0.46 27.00 -14.06
N ILE A 37 1.16 25.99 -14.60
CA ILE A 37 2.30 26.16 -15.51
C ILE A 37 1.75 26.29 -16.94
N PRO A 38 1.95 27.44 -17.62
CA PRO A 38 1.42 27.66 -18.97
C PRO A 38 1.92 26.65 -20.01
N CYS A 39 1.06 26.23 -20.94
CA CYS A 39 1.36 25.21 -21.96
C CYS A 39 2.67 25.43 -22.75
N ASP A 40 3.09 26.68 -22.93
CA ASP A 40 4.29 27.09 -23.69
C ASP A 40 5.61 26.95 -22.90
N VAL A 41 5.54 26.80 -21.58
CA VAL A 41 6.70 26.65 -20.68
C VAL A 41 6.69 25.33 -19.90
N GLN A 42 5.83 24.37 -20.27
CA GLN A 42 5.78 23.05 -19.65
C GLN A 42 6.89 22.12 -20.17
N LYS A 43 7.69 21.59 -19.25
CA LYS A 43 8.58 20.46 -19.49
C LYS A 43 8.07 19.25 -18.73
N ILE A 44 7.65 18.21 -19.48
CA ILE A 44 7.00 17.01 -18.94
C ILE A 44 7.98 15.84 -19.03
N MET A 45 8.16 15.12 -17.92
CA MET A 45 9.03 13.95 -17.81
C MET A 45 8.26 12.73 -17.34
N VAL A 46 8.65 11.54 -17.79
CA VAL A 46 7.99 10.26 -17.48
C VAL A 46 9.02 9.16 -17.20
N GLY A 47 8.61 8.11 -16.48
CA GLY A 47 9.43 6.93 -16.18
C GLY A 47 10.40 7.09 -15.01
N PHE A 48 11.12 6.01 -14.70
CA PHE A 48 12.21 6.00 -13.73
C PHE A 48 13.43 5.26 -14.33
N PRO A 49 14.59 5.93 -14.49
CA PRO A 49 14.87 7.34 -14.16
C PRO A 49 14.09 8.34 -15.05
N PRO A 50 13.67 9.51 -14.52
CA PRO A 50 12.84 10.47 -15.26
C PRO A 50 13.49 10.94 -16.55
N SER A 51 12.80 10.75 -17.67
CA SER A 51 13.26 11.16 -19.01
C SER A 51 12.30 12.18 -19.62
N SER A 52 12.84 13.19 -20.31
CA SER A 52 12.02 14.23 -20.96
C SER A 52 11.17 13.64 -22.07
N LEU A 53 9.88 13.96 -22.06
CA LEU A 53 8.94 13.54 -23.10
C LEU A 53 8.98 14.55 -24.25
N ASP A 54 9.45 14.13 -25.43
CA ASP A 54 9.48 15.00 -26.61
C ASP A 54 8.11 15.07 -27.30
N LEU A 55 7.27 15.99 -26.85
CA LEU A 55 5.88 16.16 -27.28
C LEU A 55 5.71 16.89 -28.63
N ARG A 56 6.69 16.77 -29.54
CA ARG A 56 6.72 17.51 -30.84
C ARG A 56 6.26 16.69 -32.03
N SER A 57 6.23 15.37 -31.94
CA SER A 57 6.14 14.46 -33.11
C SER A 57 4.94 13.51 -33.13
N GLY A 58 4.14 13.46 -32.07
CA GLY A 58 2.99 12.55 -31.96
C GLY A 58 1.67 13.30 -31.75
N ASP A 59 0.62 12.82 -32.40
CA ASP A 59 -0.72 13.43 -32.37
C ASP A 59 -1.51 13.02 -31.12
N SER A 60 -1.29 11.81 -30.59
CA SER A 60 -2.08 11.23 -29.50
C SER A 60 -1.22 10.64 -28.38
N LEU A 61 -1.80 10.49 -27.18
CA LEU A 61 -1.08 10.00 -26.00
C LEU A 61 -0.64 8.52 -26.09
N GLN A 62 -1.22 7.74 -27.01
CA GLN A 62 -0.81 6.36 -27.28
C GLN A 62 0.60 6.27 -27.91
N ASP A 63 1.04 7.35 -28.59
CA ASP A 63 2.32 7.39 -29.30
C ASP A 63 3.49 7.67 -28.34
N TYR A 64 3.17 7.91 -27.06
CA TYR A 64 4.12 8.20 -26.00
C TYR A 64 4.13 7.08 -24.95
N PRO A 65 5.25 6.87 -24.23
CA PRO A 65 5.36 5.86 -23.17
C PRO A 65 4.63 6.28 -21.90
N ILE A 66 3.32 6.55 -22.00
CA ILE A 66 2.44 6.94 -20.91
C ILE A 66 1.45 5.81 -20.65
N LYS A 67 1.45 5.28 -19.43
CA LYS A 67 0.53 4.24 -18.97
C LYS A 67 -0.30 4.74 -17.80
N SER A 68 -1.48 4.15 -17.63
CA SER A 68 -2.30 4.42 -16.45
C SER A 68 -1.54 4.00 -15.19
N GLY A 69 -1.46 4.89 -14.20
CA GLY A 69 -0.67 4.72 -12.97
C GLY A 69 0.64 5.53 -12.96
N ASP A 70 1.09 6.00 -14.13
CA ASP A 70 2.34 6.74 -14.27
C ASP A 70 2.29 8.10 -13.57
N THR A 71 3.48 8.54 -13.16
CA THR A 71 3.69 9.91 -12.66
C THR A 71 4.42 10.73 -13.72
N LEU A 72 3.73 11.75 -14.22
CA LEU A 72 4.30 12.82 -15.02
C LEU A 72 4.91 13.87 -14.09
N ILE A 73 6.20 14.16 -14.24
CA ILE A 73 6.87 15.24 -13.52
C ILE A 73 6.87 16.47 -14.43
N VAL A 74 6.34 17.59 -13.94
CA VAL A 74 6.19 18.83 -14.70
C VAL A 74 7.05 19.93 -14.09
N GLU A 75 7.94 20.47 -14.92
CA GLU A 75 8.81 21.60 -14.60
C GLU A 75 8.46 22.80 -15.48
N GLU A 76 8.68 24.01 -14.95
CA GLU A 76 8.57 25.26 -15.73
C GLU A 76 9.93 25.57 -16.38
N GLU A 77 9.97 25.62 -17.72
CA GLU A 77 11.16 26.03 -18.47
C GLU A 77 11.33 27.55 -18.40
N LYS A 78 12.27 28.00 -17.57
CA LYS A 78 12.56 29.42 -17.30
C LYS A 78 13.18 30.20 -18.47
N ASN A 79 13.23 29.64 -19.68
CA ASN A 79 13.96 30.21 -20.81
C ASN A 79 13.13 30.25 -22.10
N LYS A 80 12.06 31.05 -22.11
CA LYS A 80 11.54 31.74 -23.30
C LYS A 80 10.80 33.03 -22.88
N PRO A 81 10.93 34.13 -23.64
CA PRO A 81 10.48 35.46 -23.22
C PRO A 81 8.95 35.61 -23.31
N ARG A 82 8.34 36.11 -22.23
CA ARG A 82 6.91 36.46 -22.15
C ARG A 82 6.50 37.51 -23.19
N PRO A 83 5.34 37.36 -23.87
CA PRO A 83 4.59 38.50 -24.36
C PRO A 83 3.89 39.22 -23.19
N GLN A 84 3.90 40.54 -23.25
CA GLN A 84 3.57 41.47 -22.17
C GLN A 84 2.10 41.45 -21.73
N ALA A 85 1.92 41.73 -20.44
CA ALA A 85 0.65 41.99 -19.78
C ALA A 85 -0.13 43.17 -20.40
N LYS A 86 -1.46 43.06 -20.42
CA LYS A 86 -2.36 44.21 -20.48
C LYS A 86 -3.33 44.20 -19.31
N ALA A 87 -3.73 45.42 -18.97
CA ALA A 87 -4.14 45.91 -17.67
C ALA A 87 -5.51 45.42 -17.15
N ALA A 88 -5.66 45.62 -15.84
CA ALA A 88 -6.77 45.28 -14.99
C ALA A 88 -8.10 45.98 -15.34
N VAL A 89 -9.20 45.31 -14.94
CA VAL A 89 -10.49 45.95 -14.64
C VAL A 89 -10.99 45.34 -13.32
N PRO A 90 -11.45 46.14 -12.33
CA PRO A 90 -11.95 45.59 -11.07
C PRO A 90 -13.47 45.40 -11.15
N ARG A 91 -14.00 44.29 -10.64
CA ARG A 91 -15.30 44.28 -9.94
C ARG A 91 -15.59 42.98 -9.19
N ALA A 92 -15.81 43.21 -7.89
CA ALA A 92 -16.72 42.55 -6.95
C ALA A 92 -17.37 41.21 -7.34
N GLY A 93 -17.13 40.22 -6.49
CA GLY A 93 -17.92 39.00 -6.38
C GLY A 93 -17.20 38.04 -5.43
N ALA A 94 -17.66 37.96 -4.18
CA ALA A 94 -17.20 36.93 -3.26
C ALA A 94 -17.43 35.54 -3.90
N PRO A 95 -16.45 34.61 -3.87
CA PRO A 95 -16.70 33.27 -4.37
C PRO A 95 -17.69 32.57 -3.43
N PRO A 96 -18.66 31.80 -3.96
CA PRO A 96 -19.54 31.01 -3.11
C PRO A 96 -18.69 29.98 -2.37
N ALA A 97 -19.06 29.71 -1.11
CA ALA A 97 -18.49 28.64 -0.33
C ALA A 97 -18.49 27.35 -1.17
N LYS A 98 -17.32 26.71 -1.27
CA LYS A 98 -17.18 25.38 -1.87
C LYS A 98 -18.24 24.48 -1.23
N PRO A 99 -19.03 23.71 -1.99
CA PRO A 99 -19.85 22.68 -1.37
C PRO A 99 -18.90 21.77 -0.60
N HIS A 100 -19.15 21.62 0.70
CA HIS A 100 -18.58 20.51 1.45
C HIS A 100 -19.08 19.25 0.73
N LEU A 101 -18.22 18.66 -0.10
CA LEU A 101 -18.36 17.25 -0.41
C LEU A 101 -18.19 16.57 0.95
N GLU A 102 -19.30 16.07 1.50
CA GLU A 102 -19.28 15.08 2.57
C GLU A 102 -18.17 14.06 2.23
N PRO A 103 -17.21 13.80 3.14
CA PRO A 103 -16.16 12.84 2.85
C PRO A 103 -16.83 11.50 2.55
N GLY A 104 -16.72 11.06 1.30
CA GLY A 104 -17.17 9.73 0.89
C GLY A 104 -16.54 8.67 1.79
N PRO A 105 -17.15 7.48 1.90
CA PRO A 105 -16.72 6.46 2.87
C PRO A 105 -15.23 6.16 2.72
N THR A 106 -14.47 6.52 3.77
CA THR A 106 -13.02 6.39 3.82
C THR A 106 -12.63 5.00 4.30
N LEU A 107 -11.67 4.40 3.61
CA LEU A 107 -10.96 3.23 4.14
C LEU A 107 -10.19 3.66 5.40
N ALA A 108 -10.21 2.83 6.43
CA ALA A 108 -9.61 3.10 7.72
C ALA A 108 -8.89 1.85 8.26
N ARG A 109 -7.82 2.07 9.03
CA ARG A 109 -7.11 1.03 9.79
C ARG A 109 -7.88 0.76 11.08
N ARG A 110 -8.20 -0.52 11.33
CA ARG A 110 -8.77 -0.97 12.61
C ARG A 110 -7.67 -1.62 13.43
N VAL A 111 -7.27 -0.98 14.53
CA VAL A 111 -6.18 -1.49 15.39
C VAL A 111 -6.61 -2.76 16.14
N VAL A 112 -5.79 -3.81 16.06
CA VAL A 112 -5.88 -5.05 16.85
C VAL A 112 -4.76 -5.09 17.90
N PRO A 113 -4.82 -5.97 18.91
CA PRO A 113 -3.76 -6.09 19.91
C PRO A 113 -2.39 -6.39 19.29
N ALA A 114 -1.37 -5.69 19.76
CA ALA A 114 0.03 -5.92 19.39
C ALA A 114 0.59 -7.15 20.13
N ASP A 115 0.00 -8.31 19.86
CA ASP A 115 0.50 -9.61 20.30
C ASP A 115 1.10 -10.40 19.11
N ASN A 116 1.63 -11.57 19.40
CA ASN A 116 2.22 -12.48 18.41
C ASN A 116 1.18 -13.09 17.45
N SER A 117 -0.10 -12.71 17.57
CA SER A 117 -1.22 -13.25 16.81
C SER A 117 -1.97 -12.20 15.97
N CYS A 118 -1.48 -10.97 15.88
CA CYS A 118 -2.10 -9.88 15.12
C CYS A 118 -2.48 -10.25 13.67
N LEU A 119 -1.69 -11.07 12.97
CA LEU A 119 -2.04 -11.56 11.63
C LEU A 119 -3.37 -12.34 11.64
N PHE A 120 -3.52 -13.30 12.54
CA PHE A 120 -4.68 -14.19 12.59
C PHE A 120 -5.93 -13.38 12.95
N THR A 121 -5.84 -12.52 13.97
CA THR A 121 -6.92 -11.62 14.36
C THR A 121 -7.33 -10.70 13.22
N SER A 122 -6.35 -10.17 12.47
CA SER A 122 -6.61 -9.27 11.33
C SER A 122 -7.30 -9.99 10.17
N VAL A 123 -6.81 -11.17 9.79
CA VAL A 123 -7.43 -11.97 8.72
C VAL A 123 -8.84 -12.39 9.12
N PHE A 124 -9.03 -12.88 10.35
CA PHE A 124 -10.34 -13.26 10.88
C PHE A 124 -11.31 -12.09 10.81
N TYR A 125 -10.92 -10.93 11.38
CA TYR A 125 -11.74 -9.73 11.36
C TYR A 125 -12.19 -9.35 9.94
N ALA A 126 -11.25 -9.38 8.99
CA ALA A 126 -11.54 -8.96 7.63
C ALA A 126 -12.46 -9.95 6.89
N ILE A 127 -12.24 -11.26 7.06
CA ILE A 127 -13.02 -12.33 6.42
C ILE A 127 -14.41 -12.48 7.04
N GLU A 128 -14.55 -12.31 8.35
CA GLU A 128 -15.82 -12.45 9.07
C GLU A 128 -16.67 -11.17 9.05
N GLY A 129 -16.38 -10.24 8.13
CA GLY A 129 -17.22 -9.05 7.93
C GLY A 129 -17.13 -8.02 9.05
N GLY A 130 -15.97 -7.91 9.70
CA GLY A 130 -15.73 -6.96 10.78
C GLY A 130 -16.07 -7.48 12.19
N VAL A 131 -16.23 -8.79 12.35
CA VAL A 131 -16.40 -9.43 13.66
C VAL A 131 -15.04 -9.52 14.35
N TYR A 132 -14.96 -8.96 15.56
CA TYR A 132 -13.75 -9.02 16.38
C TYR A 132 -13.81 -10.19 17.35
N ASP A 133 -12.90 -11.14 17.19
CA ASP A 133 -12.67 -12.24 18.13
C ASP A 133 -11.17 -12.39 18.44
N PRO A 134 -10.71 -12.00 19.65
CA PRO A 134 -9.30 -12.17 20.02
C PRO A 134 -8.92 -13.63 20.30
N ALA A 135 -9.89 -14.55 20.42
CA ALA A 135 -9.66 -15.96 20.68
C ALA A 135 -9.58 -16.82 19.41
N CYS A 136 -9.64 -16.22 18.21
CA CYS A 136 -9.60 -16.96 16.95
C CYS A 136 -8.24 -17.60 16.62
N ALA A 137 -7.14 -17.05 17.17
CA ALA A 137 -5.78 -17.40 16.73
C ALA A 137 -5.42 -18.88 16.91
N PRO A 138 -5.72 -19.56 18.04
CA PRO A 138 -5.42 -21.00 18.20
C PRO A 138 -6.12 -21.87 17.16
N GLU A 139 -7.37 -21.56 16.80
CA GLU A 139 -8.12 -22.30 15.78
C GLU A 139 -7.49 -22.10 14.40
N MET A 140 -7.19 -20.85 14.02
CA MET A 140 -6.56 -20.55 12.73
C MET A 140 -5.17 -21.18 12.59
N ARG A 141 -4.36 -21.14 13.65
CA ARG A 141 -3.06 -21.83 13.69
C ARG A 141 -3.22 -23.35 13.56
N GLY A 142 -4.22 -23.92 14.23
CA GLY A 142 -4.58 -25.33 14.12
C GLY A 142 -4.95 -25.73 12.69
N LEU A 143 -5.78 -24.93 12.03
CA LEU A 143 -6.16 -25.09 10.63
C LEU A 143 -4.94 -25.05 9.70
N ILE A 144 -4.08 -24.03 9.85
CA ILE A 144 -2.86 -23.91 9.03
C ILE A 144 -1.96 -25.14 9.20
N ALA A 145 -1.74 -25.58 10.44
CA ALA A 145 -0.92 -26.75 10.69
C ALA A 145 -1.53 -28.04 10.10
N GLN A 146 -2.86 -28.17 10.08
CA GLN A 146 -3.53 -29.29 9.40
C GLN A 146 -3.32 -29.23 7.89
N ILE A 147 -3.48 -28.07 7.26
CA ILE A 147 -3.25 -27.88 5.82
C ILE A 147 -1.81 -28.20 5.44
N VAL A 148 -0.83 -27.66 6.19
CA VAL A 148 0.60 -27.93 5.99
C VAL A 148 0.92 -29.42 6.10
N ALA A 149 0.40 -30.11 7.12
CA ALA A 149 0.63 -31.54 7.31
C ALA A 149 -0.01 -32.41 6.22
N SER A 150 -1.12 -31.95 5.63
CA SER A 150 -1.84 -32.69 4.58
C SER A 150 -1.19 -32.67 3.20
N ASP A 151 -0.28 -31.73 2.95
CA ASP A 151 0.43 -31.62 1.67
C ASP A 151 1.94 -31.36 1.87
N PRO A 152 2.71 -32.34 2.37
CA PRO A 152 4.13 -32.17 2.62
C PRO A 152 4.97 -31.93 1.36
N ALA A 153 4.43 -32.27 0.18
CA ALA A 153 5.10 -32.03 -1.10
C ALA A 153 5.11 -30.54 -1.44
N SER A 154 3.96 -29.87 -1.30
CA SER A 154 3.87 -28.41 -1.50
C SER A 154 4.49 -27.63 -0.35
N TYR A 155 4.35 -28.13 0.89
CA TYR A 155 4.90 -27.50 2.08
C TYR A 155 6.16 -28.24 2.55
N SER A 156 7.17 -28.20 1.68
CA SER A 156 8.49 -28.77 1.93
C SER A 156 9.37 -27.86 2.78
N GLU A 157 10.51 -28.38 3.27
CA GLU A 157 11.48 -27.60 4.02
C GLU A 157 12.02 -26.38 3.25
N ALA A 158 12.11 -26.47 1.93
CA ALA A 158 12.51 -25.34 1.09
C ALA A 158 11.49 -24.17 1.14
N VAL A 159 10.20 -24.47 1.32
CA VAL A 159 9.13 -23.48 1.42
C VAL A 159 9.01 -22.97 2.87
N LEU A 160 9.11 -23.87 3.84
CA LEU A 160 8.84 -23.60 5.25
C LEU A 160 10.06 -23.08 6.03
N GLY A 161 11.27 -23.31 5.51
CA GLY A 161 12.54 -23.03 6.20
C GLY A 161 12.82 -23.91 7.43
N LYS A 162 12.04 -24.97 7.62
CA LYS A 162 12.09 -26.02 8.66
C LYS A 162 11.43 -27.28 8.13
N SER A 163 11.60 -28.43 8.78
CA SER A 163 10.83 -29.62 8.40
C SER A 163 9.32 -29.37 8.54
N ASN A 164 8.51 -30.09 7.77
CA ASN A 164 7.05 -29.95 7.78
C ASN A 164 6.45 -30.18 9.19
N GLU A 165 6.94 -31.20 9.89
CA GLU A 165 6.53 -31.52 11.27
C GLU A 165 6.91 -30.40 12.26
N GLU A 166 8.15 -29.91 12.20
CA GLU A 166 8.60 -28.80 13.05
C GLU A 166 7.81 -27.53 12.77
N TYR A 167 7.47 -27.24 11.52
CA TYR A 167 6.64 -26.09 11.17
C TYR A 167 5.24 -26.21 11.76
N CYS A 168 4.61 -27.39 11.65
CA CYS A 168 3.31 -27.65 12.22
C CYS A 168 3.29 -27.51 13.75
N ALA A 169 4.36 -27.91 14.44
CA ALA A 169 4.50 -27.68 15.87
C ALA A 169 4.74 -26.19 16.19
N TRP A 170 5.58 -25.53 15.41
CA TRP A 170 5.95 -24.12 15.57
C TRP A 170 4.75 -23.19 15.40
N ILE A 171 3.99 -23.31 14.31
CA ILE A 171 2.89 -22.37 14.01
C ILE A 171 1.74 -22.43 15.02
N ARG A 172 1.59 -23.56 15.72
CA ARG A 172 0.58 -23.75 16.79
C ARG A 172 0.90 -23.01 18.08
N ARG A 173 2.14 -22.58 18.28
CA ARG A 173 2.53 -21.82 19.47
C ARG A 173 1.94 -20.41 19.43
N ASP A 174 1.53 -19.91 20.58
CA ASP A 174 0.97 -18.56 20.75
C ASP A 174 2.02 -17.44 20.65
N ASP A 175 3.31 -17.78 20.73
CA ASP A 175 4.44 -16.85 20.71
C ASP A 175 5.15 -16.72 19.36
N THR A 176 4.57 -17.27 18.29
CA THR A 176 5.15 -17.26 16.94
C THR A 176 4.37 -16.36 16.01
N TRP A 177 5.07 -15.63 15.14
CA TRP A 177 4.43 -14.72 14.18
C TRP A 177 4.10 -15.47 12.89
N GLY A 178 2.88 -15.29 12.38
CA GLY A 178 2.57 -15.68 11.01
C GLY A 178 3.09 -14.66 10.00
N GLY A 179 3.16 -15.06 8.73
CA GLY A 179 3.57 -14.20 7.63
C GLY A 179 2.99 -14.63 6.29
N ALA A 180 3.78 -14.49 5.22
CA ALA A 180 3.34 -14.73 3.85
C ALA A 180 2.84 -16.17 3.60
N ILE A 181 3.43 -17.17 4.26
CA ILE A 181 3.00 -18.57 4.14
C ILE A 181 1.58 -18.73 4.69
N GLU A 182 1.32 -18.22 5.90
CA GLU A 182 0.00 -18.24 6.54
C GLU A 182 -1.03 -17.50 5.69
N VAL A 183 -0.70 -16.30 5.19
CA VAL A 183 -1.62 -15.51 4.34
C VAL A 183 -1.99 -16.27 3.07
N SER A 184 -1.02 -16.92 2.42
CA SER A 184 -1.25 -17.75 1.24
C SER A 184 -2.19 -18.93 1.53
N ILE A 185 -1.97 -19.62 2.64
CA ILE A 185 -2.81 -20.74 3.08
C ILE A 185 -4.24 -20.26 3.37
N LEU A 186 -4.39 -19.18 4.13
CA LEU A 186 -5.70 -18.63 4.51
C LEU A 186 -6.45 -18.09 3.29
N SER A 187 -5.77 -17.43 2.35
CA SER A 187 -6.35 -17.00 1.07
C SER A 187 -6.96 -18.18 0.30
N LYS A 188 -6.22 -19.30 0.21
CA LYS A 188 -6.69 -20.52 -0.45
C LYS A 188 -7.89 -21.14 0.29
N PHE A 189 -7.80 -21.25 1.61
CA PHE A 189 -8.84 -21.83 2.45
C PHE A 189 -10.17 -21.06 2.34
N TYR A 190 -10.11 -19.73 2.50
CA TYR A 190 -11.30 -18.87 2.42
C TYR A 190 -11.73 -18.55 0.99
N ARG A 191 -10.95 -18.94 -0.02
CA ARG A 191 -11.17 -18.63 -1.44
C ARG A 191 -11.38 -17.12 -1.66
N CYS A 192 -10.53 -16.33 -1.02
CA CYS A 192 -10.59 -14.88 -0.98
C CYS A 192 -9.19 -14.31 -1.24
N GLU A 193 -9.09 -13.30 -2.09
CA GLU A 193 -7.83 -12.59 -2.28
C GLU A 193 -7.49 -11.81 -1.01
N ILE A 194 -6.29 -11.97 -0.47
CA ILE A 194 -5.82 -11.19 0.69
C ILE A 194 -4.78 -10.20 0.18
N CYS A 195 -5.08 -8.91 0.27
CA CYS A 195 -4.19 -7.84 -0.15
C CYS A 195 -3.50 -7.24 1.08
N VAL A 196 -2.19 -7.44 1.20
CA VAL A 196 -1.39 -6.86 2.30
C VAL A 196 -0.71 -5.61 1.79
N VAL A 197 -1.04 -4.46 2.37
CA VAL A 197 -0.42 -3.18 2.03
C VAL A 197 0.71 -2.89 2.99
N ASP A 198 1.93 -2.88 2.46
CA ASP A 198 3.15 -2.64 3.21
C ASP A 198 3.41 -1.14 3.32
N THR A 199 3.41 -0.60 4.54
CA THR A 199 3.57 0.85 4.78
C THR A 199 5.00 1.32 4.53
N GLN A 200 6.00 0.47 4.74
CA GLN A 200 7.40 0.83 4.53
C GLN A 200 7.68 1.10 3.05
N THR A 201 7.18 0.23 2.17
CA THR A 201 7.48 0.26 0.74
C THR A 201 6.36 0.84 -0.12
N VAL A 202 5.15 0.98 0.42
CA VAL A 202 3.96 1.45 -0.30
C VAL A 202 3.69 0.57 -1.53
N ARG A 203 3.71 -0.74 -1.30
CA ARG A 203 3.33 -1.76 -2.26
C ARG A 203 2.17 -2.60 -1.72
N VAL A 204 1.48 -3.29 -2.61
CA VAL A 204 0.46 -4.27 -2.24
C VAL A 204 0.94 -5.65 -2.64
N ASP A 205 1.08 -6.54 -1.66
CA ASP A 205 1.34 -7.96 -1.87
C ASP A 205 -0.02 -8.67 -1.96
N ARG A 206 -0.36 -9.21 -3.15
CA ARG A 206 -1.67 -9.80 -3.46
C ARG A 206 -1.61 -11.32 -3.42
N PHE A 207 -2.24 -11.93 -2.43
CA PHE A 207 -2.30 -13.38 -2.27
C PHE A 207 -3.58 -13.92 -2.92
N GLY A 208 -3.44 -14.85 -3.87
CA GLY A 208 -4.55 -15.43 -4.62
C GLY A 208 -5.03 -14.59 -5.83
N GLU A 209 -4.20 -13.67 -6.33
CA GLU A 209 -4.52 -12.79 -7.46
C GLU A 209 -4.90 -13.57 -8.74
N ASP A 210 -4.25 -14.70 -8.99
CA ASP A 210 -4.43 -15.55 -10.17
C ASP A 210 -5.45 -16.69 -9.97
N ALA A 211 -6.00 -16.83 -8.76
CA ALA A 211 -6.91 -17.92 -8.40
C ALA A 211 -8.38 -17.68 -8.83
N GLY A 212 -8.69 -16.52 -9.42
CA GLY A 212 -10.04 -16.18 -9.88
C GLY A 212 -11.06 -15.98 -8.77
N TYR A 213 -10.60 -15.62 -7.56
CA TYR A 213 -11.50 -15.28 -6.45
C TYR A 213 -12.32 -14.02 -6.76
N ARG A 214 -13.57 -13.99 -6.28
CA ARG A 214 -14.50 -12.88 -6.55
C ARG A 214 -14.46 -11.78 -5.50
N LYS A 215 -13.85 -12.08 -4.35
CA LYS A 215 -13.79 -11.22 -3.18
C LYS A 215 -12.34 -10.99 -2.79
N ARG A 216 -12.08 -9.82 -2.22
CA ARG A 216 -10.82 -9.46 -1.57
C ARG A 216 -11.04 -8.87 -0.19
N VAL A 217 -10.05 -9.04 0.67
CA VAL A 217 -9.91 -8.34 1.95
C VAL A 217 -8.55 -7.63 1.98
N LEU A 218 -8.42 -6.62 2.85
CA LEU A 218 -7.24 -5.79 2.92
C LEU A 218 -6.66 -5.77 4.33
N LEU A 219 -5.35 -5.95 4.42
CA LEU A 219 -4.56 -5.76 5.62
C LEU A 219 -3.56 -4.63 5.38
N ILE A 220 -3.11 -3.99 6.45
CA ILE A 220 -1.96 -3.09 6.44
C ILE A 220 -0.87 -3.69 7.33
N TYR A 221 0.38 -3.64 6.86
CA TYR A 221 1.53 -4.22 7.52
C TYR A 221 2.64 -3.19 7.64
N ASP A 222 3.22 -3.07 8.84
CA ASP A 222 4.18 -2.03 9.16
C ASP A 222 5.61 -2.53 9.38
N GLY A 223 5.88 -3.79 9.05
CA GLY A 223 7.18 -4.46 9.26
C GLY A 223 7.18 -5.41 10.45
N ILE A 224 6.29 -5.22 11.43
CA ILE A 224 6.18 -6.11 12.59
C ILE A 224 4.73 -6.42 12.99
N HIS A 225 3.76 -5.62 12.55
CA HIS A 225 2.37 -5.73 12.98
C HIS A 225 1.40 -5.65 11.79
N TYR A 226 0.33 -6.45 11.88
CA TYR A 226 -0.77 -6.47 10.92
C TYR A 226 -2.02 -5.87 11.54
N ASP A 227 -2.74 -5.06 10.76
CA ASP A 227 -4.09 -4.62 11.07
C ASP A 227 -5.04 -4.80 9.88
N PRO A 228 -6.33 -5.11 10.10
CA PRO A 228 -7.32 -5.10 9.04
C PRO A 228 -7.68 -3.67 8.60
N LEU A 229 -7.96 -3.52 7.30
CA LEU A 229 -8.55 -2.33 6.74
C LEU A 229 -10.05 -2.51 6.54
N GLN A 230 -10.81 -1.48 6.85
CA GLN A 230 -12.27 -1.47 6.75
C GLN A 230 -12.77 -0.17 6.14
N ARG A 231 -13.88 -0.21 5.41
CA ARG A 231 -14.57 0.99 4.95
C ARG A 231 -15.68 1.31 5.95
N GLU A 232 -15.59 2.50 6.52
CA GLU A 232 -16.60 3.02 7.44
C GLU A 232 -17.73 3.69 6.68
N ALA A 233 -18.96 3.58 7.20
CA ALA A 233 -20.11 4.33 6.70
C ALA A 233 -20.39 5.46 7.70
N PRO A 234 -19.96 6.72 7.41
CA PRO A 234 -20.14 7.83 8.33
C PRO A 234 -21.61 7.99 8.73
N GLY A 235 -21.88 8.07 10.04
CA GLY A 235 -23.22 8.30 10.57
C GLY A 235 -24.19 7.11 10.48
N SER A 236 -23.70 5.90 10.12
CA SER A 236 -24.51 4.68 10.08
C SER A 236 -24.19 3.75 11.26
N HIS A 237 -25.23 3.05 11.76
CA HIS A 237 -25.06 1.93 12.69
C HIS A 237 -24.76 0.59 11.98
N ALA A 238 -24.63 0.60 10.64
CA ALA A 238 -24.27 -0.58 9.88
C ALA A 238 -22.84 -1.05 10.24
N PRO A 239 -22.58 -2.37 10.24
CA PRO A 239 -21.23 -2.88 10.42
C PRO A 239 -20.29 -2.35 9.32
N PRO A 240 -19.00 -2.20 9.61
CA PRO A 240 -18.04 -1.74 8.62
C PRO A 240 -17.92 -2.75 7.47
N GLN A 241 -17.61 -2.27 6.27
CA GLN A 241 -17.35 -3.15 5.13
C GLN A 241 -15.88 -3.56 5.12
N THR A 242 -15.60 -4.86 5.25
CA THR A 242 -14.23 -5.41 5.20
C THR A 242 -13.98 -6.29 3.97
N ILE A 243 -15.05 -6.72 3.29
CA ILE A 243 -15.01 -7.58 2.11
C ILE A 243 -15.42 -6.77 0.88
N PHE A 244 -14.58 -6.80 -0.15
CA PHE A 244 -14.73 -6.02 -1.38
C PHE A 244 -14.74 -6.94 -2.60
N PRO A 245 -15.33 -6.53 -3.74
CA PRO A 245 -15.15 -7.24 -5.00
C PRO A 245 -13.66 -7.29 -5.38
N ALA A 246 -13.19 -8.42 -5.89
CA ALA A 246 -11.81 -8.54 -6.39
C ALA A 246 -11.52 -7.66 -7.61
N ALA A 247 -12.55 -7.13 -8.27
CA ALA A 247 -12.40 -6.16 -9.36
C ALA A 247 -12.40 -4.68 -8.89
N ASP A 248 -12.59 -4.43 -7.58
CA ASP A 248 -12.56 -3.08 -7.04
C ASP A 248 -11.11 -2.62 -6.91
N ASP A 249 -10.57 -1.95 -7.92
CA ASP A 249 -9.22 -1.36 -7.86
C ASP A 249 -9.20 -0.01 -7.13
N ILE A 250 -10.37 0.58 -6.85
CA ILE A 250 -10.47 1.81 -6.08
C ILE A 250 -10.07 1.54 -4.63
N ILE A 251 -10.50 0.41 -4.06
CA ILE A 251 -10.10 0.04 -2.69
C ILE A 251 -8.58 -0.13 -2.54
N LEU A 252 -7.90 -0.64 -3.57
CA LEU A 252 -6.43 -0.77 -3.55
C LEU A 252 -5.74 0.59 -3.59
N ALA A 253 -6.24 1.51 -4.41
CA ALA A 253 -5.73 2.87 -4.45
C ALA A 253 -5.91 3.58 -3.09
N GLN A 254 -7.08 3.44 -2.46
CA GLN A 254 -7.34 3.97 -1.11
C GLN A 254 -6.39 3.37 -0.07
N ALA A 255 -6.10 2.07 -0.16
CA ALA A 255 -5.20 1.40 0.77
C ALA A 255 -3.74 1.85 0.59
N LEU A 256 -3.30 2.08 -0.65
CA LEU A 256 -2.00 2.67 -0.96
C LEU A 256 -1.87 4.11 -0.46
N GLU A 257 -2.93 4.91 -0.54
CA GLU A 257 -2.97 6.27 0.03
C GLU A 257 -2.79 6.24 1.55
N LEU A 258 -3.48 5.32 2.26
CA LEU A 258 -3.30 5.12 3.70
C LEU A 258 -1.87 4.70 4.04
N ALA A 259 -1.29 3.77 3.27
CA ALA A 259 0.09 3.34 3.47
C ALA A 259 1.11 4.46 3.22
N ASP A 260 0.92 5.29 2.19
CA ASP A 260 1.79 6.44 1.93
C ASP A 260 1.66 7.52 3.01
N GLU A 261 0.46 7.75 3.54
CA GLU A 261 0.27 8.63 4.69
C GLU A 261 1.00 8.08 5.94
N ALA A 262 0.82 6.79 6.26
CA ALA A 262 1.50 6.13 7.36
C ALA A 262 3.03 6.21 7.20
N ARG A 263 3.55 5.97 5.99
CA ARG A 263 4.98 6.10 5.67
C ARG A 263 5.50 7.52 5.90
N ARG A 264 4.77 8.53 5.43
CA ARG A 264 5.14 9.95 5.62
C ARG A 264 5.18 10.33 7.10
N LYS A 265 4.31 9.71 7.91
CA LYS A 265 4.30 9.84 9.37
C LYS A 265 5.30 8.90 10.08
N ARG A 266 6.08 8.10 9.35
CA ARG A 266 7.02 7.10 9.87
C ARG A 266 6.36 6.06 10.80
N GLN A 267 5.12 5.69 10.49
CA GLN A 267 4.38 4.65 11.20
C GLN A 267 4.72 3.26 10.60
N PHE A 268 5.99 2.89 10.70
CA PHE A 268 6.53 1.59 10.29
C PHE A 268 7.83 1.29 11.04
N THR A 269 8.15 0.01 11.17
CA THR A 269 9.40 -0.48 11.76
C THR A 269 10.24 -1.11 10.65
N ASP A 270 11.36 -0.46 10.31
CA ASP A 270 12.32 -1.01 9.35
C ASP A 270 13.14 -2.12 10.01
N VAL A 271 12.65 -3.36 9.94
CA VAL A 271 13.34 -4.53 10.52
C VAL A 271 14.73 -4.79 9.94
N ASN A 272 15.12 -4.14 8.85
CA ASN A 272 16.47 -4.28 8.30
C ASN A 272 17.44 -3.22 8.83
N ARG A 273 16.95 -2.11 9.40
CA ARG A 273 17.78 -0.96 9.74
C ARG A 273 17.55 -0.41 11.14
N PHE A 274 16.59 -0.95 11.89
CA PHE A 274 16.33 -0.55 13.26
C PHE A 274 17.54 -0.84 14.16
N ALA A 275 17.84 0.11 15.05
CA ALA A 275 18.90 -0.05 16.01
C ALA A 275 18.39 -0.94 17.14
N LEU A 276 19.12 -2.01 17.40
CA LEU A 276 18.87 -2.96 18.45
C LEU A 276 19.99 -2.92 19.48
N ARG A 277 19.66 -3.30 20.70
CA ARG A 277 20.61 -3.59 21.76
C ARG A 277 20.33 -4.97 22.31
N CYS A 278 21.35 -5.82 22.36
CA CYS A 278 21.26 -7.05 23.13
C CYS A 278 21.15 -6.70 24.62
N MET A 279 20.06 -7.11 25.27
CA MET A 279 19.82 -6.79 26.67
C MET A 279 20.67 -7.63 27.64
N VAL A 280 21.35 -8.67 27.13
CA VAL A 280 22.25 -9.51 27.92
C VAL A 280 23.67 -8.93 27.96
N CYS A 281 24.27 -8.65 26.80
CA CYS A 281 25.66 -8.19 26.70
C CYS A 281 25.82 -6.73 26.25
N GLN A 282 24.71 -6.01 26.04
CA GLN A 282 24.67 -4.59 25.68
C GLN A 282 25.27 -4.23 24.30
N THR A 283 25.58 -5.23 23.46
CA THR A 283 26.04 -5.02 22.07
C THR A 283 24.96 -4.29 21.26
N GLY A 284 25.36 -3.21 20.59
CA GLY A 284 24.53 -2.52 19.60
C GLY A 284 24.53 -3.30 18.29
N LEU A 285 23.34 -3.47 17.71
CA LEU A 285 23.09 -4.28 16.52
C LEU A 285 22.22 -3.46 15.56
N VAL A 286 22.36 -3.70 14.26
CA VAL A 286 21.56 -3.04 13.23
C VAL A 286 20.76 -4.08 12.45
N GLY A 287 19.43 -4.00 12.59
CA GLY A 287 18.51 -4.86 11.88
C GLY A 287 18.48 -6.31 12.35
N GLN A 288 17.56 -7.05 11.76
CA GLN A 288 17.30 -8.44 12.11
C GLN A 288 18.47 -9.38 11.75
N ALA A 289 19.20 -9.08 10.68
CA ALA A 289 20.31 -9.91 10.23
C ALA A 289 21.43 -9.99 11.29
N GLU A 290 21.87 -8.83 11.80
CA GLU A 290 22.89 -8.78 12.86
C GLU A 290 22.38 -9.41 14.16
N ALA A 291 21.11 -9.19 14.52
CA ALA A 291 20.52 -9.81 15.71
C ALA A 291 20.46 -11.34 15.61
N ARG A 292 20.16 -11.90 14.43
CA ARG A 292 20.14 -13.35 14.20
C ARG A 292 21.54 -13.95 14.28
N GLU A 293 22.54 -13.31 13.68
CA GLU A 293 23.92 -13.80 13.77
C GLU A 293 24.43 -13.70 15.21
N HIS A 294 24.16 -12.59 15.89
CA HIS A 294 24.49 -12.42 17.31
C HIS A 294 23.86 -13.51 18.20
N ALA A 295 22.58 -13.81 18.00
CA ALA A 295 21.89 -14.86 18.74
C ALA A 295 22.50 -16.24 18.48
N LYS A 296 22.91 -16.51 17.25
CA LYS A 296 23.54 -17.77 16.85
C LYS A 296 24.93 -17.94 17.44
N GLU A 297 25.73 -16.88 17.49
CA GLU A 297 27.10 -16.91 18.03
C GLU A 297 27.13 -16.94 19.57
N THR A 298 26.19 -16.24 20.22
CA THR A 298 26.23 -16.01 21.67
C THR A 298 25.15 -16.76 22.47
N GLY A 299 24.11 -17.26 21.80
CA GLY A 299 22.91 -17.79 22.45
C GLY A 299 21.97 -16.71 23.02
N HIS A 300 22.27 -15.43 22.87
CA HIS A 300 21.43 -14.34 23.39
C HIS A 300 20.24 -14.06 22.48
N THR A 301 19.01 -14.12 23.03
CA THR A 301 17.77 -13.88 22.27
C THR A 301 16.95 -12.68 22.76
N ASN A 302 17.43 -11.98 23.79
CA ASN A 302 16.75 -10.81 24.36
C ASN A 302 17.32 -9.50 23.76
N PHE A 303 16.55 -8.86 22.88
CA PHE A 303 16.91 -7.62 22.19
C PHE A 303 15.87 -6.52 22.45
N GLY A 304 16.33 -5.28 22.62
CA GLY A 304 15.47 -4.09 22.70
C GLY A 304 15.83 -3.09 21.60
N GLU A 305 14.82 -2.42 21.03
CA GLU A 305 15.03 -1.32 20.09
C GLU A 305 15.58 -0.07 20.83
N VAL A 306 16.43 0.71 20.17
CA VAL A 306 17.16 1.86 20.74
C VAL A 306 16.91 3.15 19.97
#